data_AF-A0A444UDC6-F1
#
_entry.id   AF-A0A444UDC6-F1
#
_cell.length_a   1.000
_cell.length_b   1.000
_cell.length_c   1.000
_cell.angle_alpha   90.00
_cell.angle_beta   90.00
_cell.angle_gamma   90.00
#
_symmetry.space_group_name_H-M   'P 1'
#
loop_
_entity.id
_entity.type
_entity.pdbx_description
1 polymer ?
#
loop_
_entity_poly.entity_id
_entity_poly.type
_entity_poly.pdbx_seq_one_letter_code
_entity_poly.pdbx_strand_id
1 'polypeptide(L)'
;MTEKTQDLENRSRRQNLIIGLPENTEGTKGIEFVRHLLIQLFGTDTLEKVRPLEVERDHRTLAPKLKSNERPRIMIARLLRYKDRQNILDLARASPNLKYLDFNISIYPDFSTELQQKRRV
;
A
#
# COMPACT_ATOMS: atom_id res chain seq x y z
N MET A 1 -20.15 -4.78 -21.64
CA MET A 1 -18.93 -5.57 -21.42
C MET A 1 -17.94 -4.92 -20.44
N THR A 2 -18.04 -3.61 -20.18
CA THR A 2 -17.11 -2.85 -19.34
C THR A 2 -17.21 -3.16 -17.84
N GLU A 3 -18.41 -3.35 -17.30
CA GLU A 3 -18.60 -3.57 -15.85
C GLU A 3 -18.00 -4.89 -15.35
N LYS A 4 -18.17 -5.97 -16.13
CA LYS A 4 -17.59 -7.28 -15.79
C LYS A 4 -16.07 -7.22 -15.72
N THR A 5 -15.44 -6.53 -16.67
CA THR A 5 -13.98 -6.35 -16.68
C THR A 5 -13.51 -5.53 -15.48
N GLN A 6 -14.22 -4.45 -15.14
CA GLN A 6 -13.92 -3.63 -13.97
C GLN A 6 -14.04 -4.41 -12.65
N ASP A 7 -15.06 -5.26 -12.51
CA ASP A 7 -15.20 -6.12 -11.33
C ASP A 7 -14.04 -7.10 -11.19
N LEU A 8 -13.64 -7.76 -12.29
CA LEU A 8 -12.51 -8.69 -12.30
C LEU A 8 -11.19 -7.99 -11.95
N GLU A 9 -10.96 -6.81 -12.51
CA GLU A 9 -9.76 -6.00 -12.23
C GLU A 9 -9.68 -5.62 -10.74
N ASN A 10 -10.76 -5.08 -10.19
CA ASN A 10 -10.78 -4.67 -8.78
C ASN A 10 -10.72 -5.87 -7.82
N ARG A 11 -11.29 -7.02 -8.18
CA ARG A 11 -11.12 -8.27 -7.42
C ARG A 11 -9.67 -8.75 -7.42
N SER A 12 -8.95 -8.58 -8.53
CA SER A 12 -7.52 -8.88 -8.60
C SER A 12 -6.69 -7.98 -7.68
N ARG A 13 -7.02 -6.67 -7.64
CA ARG A 13 -6.31 -5.64 -6.85
C ARG A 13 -6.75 -5.53 -5.39
N ARG A 14 -7.78 -6.26 -4.96
CA ARG A 14 -8.36 -6.11 -3.60
C ARG A 14 -7.39 -6.32 -2.44
N GLN A 15 -6.28 -7.02 -2.67
CA GLN A 15 -5.24 -7.29 -1.67
C GLN A 15 -4.05 -6.34 -1.75
N ASN A 16 -4.08 -5.42 -2.70
CA ASN A 16 -3.02 -4.45 -2.91
C ASN A 16 -3.23 -3.22 -2.01
N LEU A 17 -2.10 -2.70 -1.56
CA LEU A 17 -1.93 -1.44 -0.85
C LEU A 17 -1.04 -0.54 -1.69
N ILE A 18 -1.46 0.71 -1.87
CA ILE A 18 -0.63 1.78 -2.42
C ILE A 18 0.03 2.49 -1.24
N ILE A 19 1.35 2.60 -1.26
CA ILE A 19 2.14 3.25 -0.23
C ILE A 19 2.96 4.37 -0.87
N GLY A 20 2.78 5.59 -0.38
CA GLY A 20 3.59 6.75 -0.76
C GLY A 20 4.86 6.81 0.08
N LEU A 21 6.00 6.45 -0.52
CA LEU A 21 7.31 6.40 0.13
C LEU A 21 8.34 7.22 -0.64
N PRO A 22 9.34 7.82 0.04
CA PRO A 22 10.51 8.37 -0.65
C PRO A 22 11.20 7.31 -1.52
N GLU A 23 11.84 7.72 -2.62
CA GLU A 23 12.56 6.78 -3.49
C GLU A 23 13.76 6.16 -2.76
N ASN A 24 14.09 4.90 -3.10
CA ASN A 24 15.23 4.13 -2.58
C ASN A 24 15.20 3.79 -1.07
N THR A 25 14.08 3.96 -0.36
CA THR A 25 14.02 3.60 1.07
C THR A 25 13.99 2.10 1.32
N GLU A 26 13.58 1.29 0.33
CA GLU A 26 13.31 -0.13 0.55
C GLU A 26 14.56 -1.02 0.58
N GLY A 27 15.68 -0.50 0.06
CA GLY A 27 16.90 -1.29 -0.11
C GLY A 27 16.70 -2.47 -1.05
N THR A 28 17.34 -3.60 -0.74
CA THR A 28 17.35 -4.82 -1.58
C THR A 28 16.22 -5.81 -1.27
N LYS A 29 15.56 -5.68 -0.11
CA LYS A 29 14.53 -6.62 0.37
C LYS A 29 13.20 -5.89 0.59
N GLY A 30 12.50 -5.59 -0.50
CA GLY A 30 11.26 -4.83 -0.47
C GLY A 30 10.13 -5.45 0.37
N ILE A 31 9.93 -6.77 0.27
CA ILE A 31 8.92 -7.52 1.03
C ILE A 31 9.12 -7.33 2.54
N GLU A 32 10.34 -7.60 3.01
CA GLU A 32 10.69 -7.45 4.43
C GLU A 32 10.61 -5.98 4.86
N PHE A 33 11.04 -5.05 4.01
CA PHE A 33 10.92 -3.62 4.28
C PHE A 33 9.46 -3.21 4.48
N VAL A 34 8.55 -3.61 3.59
CA VAL A 34 7.12 -3.27 3.70
C VAL A 34 6.52 -3.86 4.97
N ARG A 35 6.86 -5.11 5.30
CA ARG A 35 6.41 -5.75 6.55
C ARG A 35 6.88 -4.95 7.77
N HIS A 36 8.18 -4.67 7.86
CA HIS A 36 8.74 -3.91 8.98
C HIS A 36 8.18 -2.49 9.05
N LEU A 37 7.99 -1.81 7.92
CA LEU A 37 7.39 -0.49 7.86
C LEU A 37 5.97 -0.51 8.45
N LEU A 38 5.12 -1.44 8.04
CA LEU A 38 3.74 -1.52 8.52
C LEU A 38 3.70 -1.85 10.01
N ILE A 39 4.57 -2.74 10.48
CA ILE A 39 4.71 -3.05 11.91
C ILE A 39 5.19 -1.84 12.71
N GLN A 40 6.17 -1.09 12.20
CA GLN A 40 6.67 0.11 12.84
C GLN A 40 5.60 1.21 12.93
N LEU A 41 4.75 1.33 11.92
CA LEU A 41 3.68 2.34 11.89
C LEU A 41 2.49 2.00 12.80
N PHE A 42 2.10 0.73 12.89
CA PHE A 42 0.84 0.33 13.53
C PHE A 42 0.99 -0.60 14.74
N GLY A 43 2.21 -1.05 15.02
CA GLY A 43 2.56 -1.91 16.14
C GLY A 43 2.39 -3.41 15.84
N THR A 44 3.32 -4.20 16.39
CA THR A 44 3.33 -5.67 16.30
C THR A 44 2.08 -6.28 16.95
N ASP A 45 1.64 -5.74 18.09
CA ASP A 45 0.46 -6.23 18.82
C ASP A 45 -0.85 -6.07 18.04
N THR A 46 -0.87 -5.18 17.04
CA THR A 46 -2.03 -4.92 16.19
C THR A 46 -2.02 -5.81 14.95
N LEU A 47 -0.87 -5.89 14.26
CA LEU A 47 -0.78 -6.56 12.97
C LEU A 47 -0.38 -8.04 13.07
N GLU A 48 0.40 -8.41 14.10
CA GLU A 48 0.94 -9.76 14.24
C GLU A 48 0.41 -10.52 15.46
N LYS A 49 -0.68 -10.05 16.09
CA LYS A 49 -1.26 -10.64 17.30
C LYS A 49 -1.49 -12.15 17.23
N VAL A 50 -1.95 -12.64 16.09
CA VAL A 50 -2.34 -14.04 15.89
C VAL A 50 -1.34 -14.78 15.01
N ARG A 51 -0.72 -14.09 14.06
CA ARG A 51 0.21 -14.65 13.08
C ARG A 51 1.06 -13.53 12.47
N PRO A 52 2.22 -13.85 11.86
CA PRO A 52 3.01 -12.89 11.11
C PRO A 52 2.22 -12.21 9.98
N LEU A 53 2.57 -10.96 9.68
CA LEU A 53 2.06 -10.24 8.52
C LEU A 53 2.75 -10.75 7.25
N GLU A 54 1.96 -11.29 6.33
CA GLU A 54 2.46 -11.93 5.11
C GLU A 54 2.30 -11.01 3.90
N VAL A 55 3.44 -10.48 3.41
CA VAL A 55 3.52 -9.70 2.17
C VAL A 55 3.95 -10.65 1.04
N GLU A 56 3.14 -10.77 -0.01
CA GLU A 56 3.43 -11.65 -1.14
C GLU A 56 4.43 -11.03 -2.11
N ARG A 57 4.21 -9.74 -2.41
CA ARG A 57 4.97 -9.00 -3.43
C ARG A 57 4.99 -7.53 -3.11
N ASP A 58 6.04 -6.88 -3.55
CA ASP A 58 6.16 -5.44 -3.58
C ASP A 58 6.78 -5.01 -4.90
N HIS A 59 6.40 -3.84 -5.39
CA HIS A 59 7.05 -3.21 -6.55
C HIS A 59 6.73 -1.71 -6.58
N ARG A 60 7.61 -0.93 -7.20
CA ARG A 60 7.29 0.44 -7.63
C ARG A 60 6.63 0.39 -9.00
N THR A 61 5.82 1.38 -9.32
CA THR A 61 5.30 1.53 -10.68
C THR A 61 6.41 1.70 -11.70
N LEU A 62 6.20 1.19 -12.91
CA LEU A 62 7.16 1.26 -14.03
C LEU A 62 7.34 2.67 -14.61
N ALA A 63 6.86 3.71 -13.91
CA ALA A 63 7.13 5.08 -14.31
C ALA A 63 8.64 5.36 -14.27
N PRO A 64 9.16 6.22 -15.18
CA PRO A 64 10.54 6.69 -15.10
C PRO A 64 10.82 7.24 -13.72
N LYS A 65 12.03 7.00 -13.21
CA LYS A 65 12.46 7.63 -11.96
C LYS A 65 12.51 9.13 -12.20
N LEU A 66 11.59 9.83 -11.52
CA LEU A 66 11.47 11.27 -11.60
C LEU A 66 12.63 11.94 -10.84
N LYS A 67 12.92 13.21 -11.16
CA LYS A 67 14.03 13.96 -10.52
C LYS A 67 13.75 14.10 -9.02
N SER A 68 14.79 14.36 -8.22
CA SER A 68 14.71 14.39 -6.74
C SER A 68 13.68 15.36 -6.15
N ASN A 69 13.10 16.28 -6.94
CA ASN A 69 12.10 17.27 -6.52
C ASN A 69 10.68 16.96 -7.03
N GLU A 70 10.50 15.82 -7.70
CA GLU A 70 9.22 15.36 -8.25
C GLU A 70 8.63 14.25 -7.35
N ARG A 71 7.33 13.99 -7.49
CA ARG A 71 6.63 13.03 -6.63
C ARG A 71 7.25 11.63 -6.75
N PRO A 72 7.61 10.98 -5.64
CA PRO A 72 8.11 9.60 -5.67
C PRO A 72 7.12 8.66 -6.37
N ARG A 73 7.63 7.62 -7.03
CA ARG A 73 6.76 6.59 -7.61
C ARG A 73 6.01 5.88 -6.51
N ILE A 74 4.73 5.60 -6.70
CA ILE A 74 3.98 4.84 -5.70
C ILE A 74 4.55 3.42 -5.59
N MET A 75 4.61 2.92 -4.36
CA MET A 75 4.89 1.52 -4.10
C MET A 75 3.57 0.77 -4.01
N ILE A 76 3.48 -0.38 -4.67
CA ILE A 76 2.35 -1.29 -4.59
C ILE A 76 2.81 -2.54 -3.86
N ALA A 77 2.23 -2.79 -2.69
CA ALA A 77 2.45 -3.99 -1.92
C ALA A 77 1.19 -4.87 -1.94
N ARG A 78 1.36 -6.17 -2.18
CA ARG A 78 0.28 -7.15 -2.16
C ARG A 78 0.40 -8.00 -0.90
N LEU A 79 -0.67 -8.03 -0.11
CA LEU A 79 -0.74 -8.88 1.08
C LEU A 79 -1.36 -10.23 0.74
N LEU A 80 -0.90 -11.28 1.43
CA LEU A 80 -1.44 -12.63 1.26
C LEU A 80 -2.93 -12.71 1.66
N ARG A 81 -3.37 -11.84 2.58
CA ARG A 81 -4.71 -11.92 3.17
C ARG A 81 -5.45 -10.60 3.08
N TYR A 82 -6.67 -10.68 2.55
CA TYR A 82 -7.55 -9.52 2.41
C TYR A 82 -7.90 -8.87 3.77
N LYS A 83 -8.03 -9.66 4.84
CA LYS A 83 -8.34 -9.14 6.18
C LYS A 83 -7.24 -8.22 6.70
N ASP A 84 -5.97 -8.57 6.48
CA ASP A 84 -4.83 -7.76 6.92
C ASP A 84 -4.79 -6.44 6.15
N ARG A 85 -5.05 -6.50 4.84
CA ARG A 85 -5.20 -5.32 3.98
C ARG A 85 -6.28 -4.39 4.50
N GLN A 86 -7.44 -4.92 4.87
CA GLN A 86 -8.55 -4.11 5.39
C GLN A 86 -8.18 -3.46 6.72
N ASN A 87 -7.61 -4.22 7.66
CA ASN A 87 -7.17 -3.72 8.96
C ASN A 87 -6.16 -2.57 8.81
N ILE A 88 -5.14 -2.74 7.96
CA ILE A 88 -4.13 -1.71 7.70
C ILE A 88 -4.77 -0.44 7.12
N LEU A 89 -5.74 -0.56 6.21
CA LEU A 89 -6.42 0.62 5.66
C LEU A 89 -7.26 1.35 6.71
N ASP A 90 -7.90 0.62 7.63
CA ASP A 90 -8.70 1.24 8.69
C ASP A 90 -7.79 1.95 9.71
N LEU A 91 -6.66 1.34 10.06
CA LEU A 91 -5.62 1.97 10.89
C LEU A 91 -5.00 3.20 10.24
N ALA A 92 -4.73 3.15 8.93
CA ALA A 92 -4.21 4.27 8.17
C ALA A 92 -5.19 5.45 8.13
N ARG A 93 -6.50 5.19 7.99
CA ARG A 93 -7.54 6.23 8.07
C ARG A 93 -7.65 6.85 9.46
N ALA A 94 -7.48 6.05 10.51
CA ALA A 94 -7.48 6.53 11.88
C ALA A 94 -6.22 7.33 12.24
N SER A 95 -5.15 7.20 11.44
CA SER A 95 -3.83 7.79 11.69
C SER A 95 -3.49 8.82 10.60
N PRO A 96 -3.94 10.08 10.71
CA PRO A 96 -3.76 11.08 9.64
C PRO A 96 -2.31 11.52 9.41
N ASN A 97 -1.41 11.30 10.38
CA ASN A 97 -0.03 11.79 10.36
C ASN A 97 0.99 10.66 10.45
N LEU A 98 0.88 9.67 9.56
CA LEU A 98 1.89 8.60 9.47
C LEU A 98 3.23 9.19 9.00
N LYS A 99 4.29 8.91 9.76
CA LYS A 99 5.65 9.37 9.44
C LYS A 99 6.65 8.21 9.45
N TYR A 100 7.63 8.33 8.57
CA TYR A 100 8.78 7.44 8.52
C TYR A 100 10.00 8.24 8.08
N LEU A 101 11.08 8.19 8.87
CA LEU A 101 12.29 9.00 8.64
C LEU A 101 11.95 10.49 8.40
N ASP A 102 11.02 11.03 9.19
CA ASP A 102 10.47 12.39 9.08
C ASP A 102 9.68 12.73 7.80
N PHE A 103 9.52 11.78 6.88
CA PHE A 103 8.64 11.92 5.72
C PHE A 103 7.22 11.49 6.04
N ASN A 104 6.25 12.26 5.57
CA ASN A 104 4.84 11.87 5.64
C ASN A 104 4.57 10.72 4.68
N ILE A 105 4.08 9.61 5.23
CA ILE A 105 3.62 8.46 4.46
C ILE A 105 2.12 8.55 4.28
N SER A 106 1.66 8.06 3.13
CA SER A 106 0.26 7.81 2.90
C SER A 106 0.04 6.36 2.44
N ILE A 107 -1.05 5.75 2.92
CA ILE A 107 -1.43 4.37 2.60
C ILE A 107 -2.88 4.37 2.12
N TYR A 108 -3.10 3.83 0.93
CA TYR A 108 -4.40 3.85 0.26
C TYR A 108 -4.74 2.51 -0.41
N PRO A 109 -6.02 2.23 -0.65
CA PRO A 109 -6.42 1.10 -1.47
C PRO A 109 -6.03 1.28 -2.95
N ASP A 110 -5.60 0.20 -3.59
CA ASP A 110 -5.43 0.13 -5.04
C ASP A 110 -6.78 -0.16 -5.73
N PHE A 111 -7.37 0.85 -6.35
CA PHE A 111 -8.60 0.76 -7.14
C PHE A 111 -8.33 1.10 -8.60
N SER A 112 -9.11 0.52 -9.52
CA SER A 112 -9.09 0.95 -10.93
C SER A 112 -9.52 2.42 -11.05
N THR A 113 -9.06 3.08 -12.12
CA THR A 113 -9.32 4.51 -12.36
C THR A 113 -10.82 4.83 -12.34
N GLU A 114 -11.63 3.97 -12.94
CA GLU A 114 -13.08 4.16 -13.00
C GLU A 114 -13.73 4.00 -11.64
N LEU A 115 -13.27 3.05 -10.81
CA LEU A 115 -13.78 2.91 -9.45
C LEU A 115 -13.34 4.07 -8.56
N GLN A 116 -12.13 4.61 -8.75
CA GLN A 116 -11.69 5.82 -8.08
C GLN A 116 -12.57 7.02 -8.45
N GLN A 117 -12.90 7.19 -9.74
CA GLN A 117 -13.78 8.27 -10.20
C GLN A 117 -15.18 8.14 -9.59
N LYS A 118 -15.76 6.95 -9.54
CA LYS A 118 -17.07 6.71 -8.89
C LYS A 118 -17.09 7.03 -7.40
N ARG A 119 -15.92 7.03 -6.74
CA ARG A 119 -15.77 7.30 -5.29
C ARG A 119 -15.30 8.72 -4.98
N ARG A 120 -14.99 9.55 -6.00
CA ARG A 120 -14.81 10.99 -5.85
C ARG A 120 -16.19 11.63 -5.79
N VAL A 121 -16.84 11.50 -4.63
CA VAL A 121 -18.10 12.17 -4.31
C VAL A 121 -17.83 13.11 -3.15
#